data_AF-A0A1B8U709-F1
#
_entry.id   AF-A0A1B8U709-F1
#
_cell.length_a   1.000
_cell.length_b   1.000
_cell.length_c   1.000
_cell.angle_alpha   90.00
_cell.angle_beta   90.00
_cell.angle_gamma   90.00
#
_symmetry.space_group_name_H-M   'P 1'
#
loop_
_entity.id
_entity.type
_entity.pdbx_description
1 polymer ?
#
loop_
_entity_poly.entity_id
_entity_poly.type
_entity_poly.pdbx_seq_one_letter_code
_entity_poly.pdbx_strand_id
1 'polypeptide(L)'
;MTKEEKQIELIKFRKLTLATLDYYEEFYTIENIISDRDCLLWKKEIELHFKRGRLTKLKQWFRDFTEMPIETKDFKFNTYLKEKTNYDIDIFKSFYNRIDKILERGKITTNNQFYDVMSILNDVSQENKYKKEDILKLDSIVFEFENKNIK
;
A
#
# COMPACT_ATOMS: atom_id res chain seq x y z
N MET A 1 14.63 -5.53 21.64
CA MET A 1 15.27 -4.70 20.61
C MET A 1 16.50 -4.05 21.19
N THR A 2 17.67 -4.30 20.62
CA THR A 2 18.94 -3.69 21.00
C THR A 2 19.02 -2.23 20.54
N LYS A 3 20.03 -1.49 21.00
CA LYS A 3 20.26 -0.10 20.56
C LYS A 3 20.56 -0.02 19.06
N GLU A 4 21.32 -0.98 18.54
CA GLU A 4 21.68 -1.08 17.12
C GLU A 4 20.46 -1.41 16.26
N GLU A 5 19.68 -2.40 16.66
CA GLU A 5 18.41 -2.74 16.00
C GLU A 5 17.46 -1.54 15.96
N LYS A 6 17.35 -0.80 17.08
CA LYS A 6 16.55 0.42 17.14
C LYS A 6 17.04 1.48 16.16
N GLN A 7 18.36 1.65 16.01
CA GLN A 7 18.93 2.64 15.11
C GLN A 7 18.70 2.28 13.63
N ILE A 8 18.84 0.99 13.28
CA ILE A 8 18.53 0.48 11.94
C ILE A 8 17.06 0.75 11.60
N GLU A 9 16.16 0.42 12.52
CA GLU A 9 14.72 0.67 12.35
C GLU A 9 14.40 2.17 12.25
N LEU A 10 15.06 3.03 13.04
CA LEU A 10 14.91 4.49 12.93
C LEU A 10 15.28 5.00 11.54
N ILE A 11 16.41 4.54 10.99
CA ILE A 11 16.86 4.92 9.64
C ILE A 11 15.87 4.43 8.60
N LYS A 12 15.39 3.18 8.72
CA LYS A 12 14.40 2.59 7.83
C LYS A 12 13.13 3.41 7.80
N PHE A 13 12.50 3.64 8.96
CA PHE A 13 11.23 4.35 9.00
C PHE A 13 11.36 5.83 8.66
N ARG A 14 12.49 6.49 8.94
CA ARG A 14 12.76 7.83 8.40
C ARG A 14 12.71 7.84 6.88
N LYS A 15 13.46 6.94 6.22
CA LYS A 15 13.52 6.86 4.76
C LYS A 15 12.15 6.57 4.14
N LEU A 16 11.43 5.61 4.72
CA LEU A 16 10.09 5.23 4.27
C LEU A 16 9.10 6.39 4.38
N THR A 17 9.02 7.05 5.53
CA THR A 17 8.08 8.16 5.73
C THR A 17 8.39 9.36 4.82
N LEU A 18 9.67 9.68 4.59
CA LEU A 18 10.05 10.74 3.66
C LEU A 18 9.68 10.38 2.22
N ALA A 19 10.00 9.16 1.77
CA ALA A 19 9.66 8.71 0.42
C ALA A 19 8.14 8.72 0.18
N THR A 20 7.32 8.42 1.19
CA THR A 20 5.86 8.56 1.07
C THR A 20 5.44 10.00 0.76
N LEU A 21 6.04 10.98 1.42
CA LEU A 21 5.74 12.40 1.15
C LEU A 21 6.26 12.85 -0.22
N ASP A 22 7.46 12.39 -0.61
CA ASP A 22 8.01 12.66 -1.94
C ASP A 22 7.10 12.09 -3.04
N TYR A 23 6.51 10.90 -2.83
CA TYR A 23 5.54 10.31 -3.75
C TYR A 23 4.29 11.19 -3.91
N TYR A 24 3.77 11.73 -2.82
CA TYR A 24 2.60 12.63 -2.89
C TYR A 24 2.93 13.92 -3.64
N GLU A 25 4.10 14.50 -3.42
CA GLU A 25 4.57 15.67 -4.13
C GLU A 25 4.79 15.40 -5.64
N GLU A 26 5.28 14.22 -6.00
CA GLU A 26 5.53 13.83 -7.39
C GLU A 26 4.25 13.48 -8.17
N PHE A 27 3.27 12.81 -7.55
CA PHE A 27 2.17 12.16 -8.29
C PHE A 27 0.76 12.65 -7.95
N TYR A 28 0.58 13.40 -6.86
CA TYR A 28 -0.72 13.99 -6.52
C TYR A 28 -0.61 15.50 -6.68
N THR A 29 -1.32 16.05 -7.68
CA THR A 29 -1.46 17.49 -7.80
C THR A 29 -2.06 18.04 -6.51
N ILE A 30 -1.36 19.01 -5.93
CA ILE A 30 -1.57 19.71 -4.65
C ILE A 30 -3.03 20.11 -4.37
N GLU A 31 -3.88 20.17 -5.40
CA GLU A 31 -5.25 20.66 -5.32
C GLU A 31 -6.20 19.84 -4.45
N ASN A 32 -5.87 18.63 -3.97
CA ASN A 32 -6.86 17.84 -3.22
C ASN A 32 -6.42 17.13 -1.93
N ILE A 33 -5.16 17.13 -1.49
CA ILE A 33 -4.77 16.23 -0.36
C ILE A 33 -3.78 16.86 0.64
N ILE A 34 -2.68 17.46 0.19
CA ILE A 34 -1.64 18.05 1.07
C ILE A 34 -1.07 19.27 0.35
N SER A 35 -1.02 20.43 1.01
CA SER A 35 -0.36 21.60 0.42
C SER A 35 1.17 21.42 0.43
N ASP A 36 1.91 22.01 -0.52
CA ASP A 36 3.38 22.02 -0.51
C ASP A 36 3.96 22.48 0.84
N ARG A 37 3.30 23.47 1.44
CA ARG A 37 3.65 23.99 2.76
C ARG A 37 3.52 22.93 3.84
N ASP A 38 2.44 22.15 3.79
CA ASP A 38 2.21 21.07 4.75
C ASP A 38 3.22 19.93 4.53
N CYS A 39 3.51 19.56 3.29
CA CYS A 39 4.51 18.55 2.97
C CYS A 39 5.89 18.92 3.52
N LEU A 40 6.34 20.17 3.31
CA LEU A 40 7.59 20.68 3.87
C LEU A 40 7.61 20.68 5.41
N LEU A 41 6.48 21.00 6.05
CA LEU A 41 6.36 20.97 7.50
C LEU A 41 6.49 19.53 8.03
N TRP A 42 5.80 18.57 7.39
CA TRP A 42 5.87 17.16 7.75
C TRP A 42 7.28 16.60 7.60
N LYS A 43 8.00 16.92 6.51
CA LYS A 43 9.41 16.51 6.34
C LYS A 43 10.30 17.01 7.48
N LYS A 44 10.13 18.27 7.93
CA LYS A 44 10.88 18.83 9.08
C LYS A 44 10.56 18.10 10.39
N GLU A 45 9.29 17.80 10.62
CA GLU A 45 8.83 17.09 11.81
C GLU A 45 9.34 15.63 11.85
N ILE A 46 9.44 14.96 10.70
CA ILE A 46 10.05 13.63 10.56
C ILE A 46 11.51 13.67 11.02
N GLU A 47 12.28 14.65 10.53
CA GLU A 47 13.68 14.82 10.93
C GLU A 47 13.82 15.07 12.43
N LEU A 48 12.93 15.89 13.00
CA LEU A 48 12.94 16.17 14.43
C LEU A 48 12.69 14.89 15.25
N HIS A 49 11.73 14.07 14.86
CA HIS A 49 11.42 12.81 15.54
C HIS A 49 12.51 11.76 15.36
N PHE A 50 13.14 11.71 14.19
CA PHE A 50 14.31 10.87 13.95
C PHE A 50 15.47 11.25 14.88
N LYS A 51 15.85 12.53 14.93
CA LYS A 51 16.91 13.05 15.82
C LYS A 51 16.63 12.77 17.30
N ARG A 52 15.36 12.77 17.70
CA ARG A 52 14.89 12.42 19.05
C ARG A 52 14.76 10.90 19.31
N GLY A 53 15.07 10.06 18.33
CA GLY A 53 15.00 8.60 18.45
C GLY A 53 13.58 8.05 18.65
N ARG A 54 12.55 8.77 18.18
CA ARG A 54 11.11 8.44 18.37
C ARG A 54 10.61 7.42 17.33
N LEU A 55 11.12 6.19 17.40
CA LEU A 55 10.80 5.13 16.44
C LEU A 55 9.29 4.86 16.33
N THR A 56 8.59 4.75 17.46
CA THR A 56 7.13 4.49 17.48
C THR A 56 6.36 5.54 16.68
N LYS A 57 6.78 6.80 16.74
CA LYS A 57 6.13 7.90 16.04
C LYS A 57 6.38 7.84 14.53
N LEU A 58 7.59 7.50 14.11
CA LEU A 58 7.90 7.30 12.68
C LEU A 58 7.14 6.09 12.10
N LYS A 59 7.03 4.99 12.85
CA LYS A 59 6.22 3.83 12.45
C LYS A 59 4.74 4.19 12.28
N GLN A 60 4.21 4.96 13.23
CA GLN A 60 2.84 5.47 13.16
C GLN A 60 2.64 6.34 11.91
N TRP A 61 3.49 7.35 11.69
CA TRP A 61 3.34 8.20 10.52
C TRP A 61 3.53 7.48 9.20
N PHE A 62 4.43 6.51 9.13
CA PHE A 62 4.51 5.68 7.93
C PHE A 62 3.18 4.98 7.68
N ARG A 63 2.61 4.31 8.69
CA ARG A 63 1.29 3.67 8.55
C ARG A 63 0.22 4.66 8.09
N ASP A 64 0.08 5.77 8.82
CA ASP A 64 -0.96 6.77 8.57
C ASP A 64 -0.80 7.39 7.16
N PHE A 65 0.44 7.69 6.74
CA PHE A 65 0.70 8.19 5.38
C PHE A 65 0.55 7.14 4.29
N THR A 66 0.52 5.83 4.59
CA THR A 66 0.26 4.80 3.58
C THR A 66 -1.20 4.42 3.43
N GLU A 67 -2.10 4.96 4.27
CA GLU A 67 -3.53 4.61 4.24
C GLU A 67 -4.15 4.88 2.86
N MET A 68 -3.92 6.06 2.30
CA MET A 68 -4.52 6.43 1.02
C MET A 68 -4.07 5.51 -0.14
N PRO A 69 -2.77 5.27 -0.41
CA PRO A 69 -2.33 4.31 -1.42
C PRO A 69 -2.91 2.90 -1.21
N ILE A 70 -3.07 2.47 0.04
CA ILE A 70 -3.68 1.17 0.37
C ILE A 70 -5.17 1.16 0.01
N GLU A 71 -5.89 2.23 0.32
CA GLU A 71 -7.31 2.38 0.03
C GLU A 71 -7.57 2.46 -1.47
N THR A 72 -6.81 3.28 -2.19
CA THR A 72 -6.95 3.50 -3.63
C THR A 72 -6.30 2.40 -4.48
N LYS A 73 -5.70 1.37 -3.84
CA LYS A 73 -5.03 0.25 -4.52
C LYS A 73 -3.94 0.74 -5.49
N ASP A 74 -3.18 1.72 -5.05
CA ASP A 74 -2.11 2.31 -5.85
C ASP A 74 -0.87 1.40 -5.84
N PHE A 75 -0.90 0.31 -6.60
CA PHE A 75 0.13 -0.74 -6.53
C PHE A 75 1.53 -0.25 -6.92
N LYS A 76 1.64 0.75 -7.81
CA LYS A 76 2.93 1.38 -8.18
C LYS A 76 3.62 2.07 -6.99
N PHE A 77 2.89 2.46 -5.95
CA PHE A 77 3.46 3.09 -4.77
C PHE A 77 4.43 2.16 -4.02
N ASN A 78 4.15 0.85 -3.98
CA ASN A 78 5.04 -0.10 -3.29
C ASN A 78 6.38 -0.25 -4.05
N THR A 79 6.33 -0.26 -5.39
CA THR A 79 7.53 -0.22 -6.25
C THR A 79 8.34 1.06 -6.00
N TYR A 80 7.66 2.22 -5.99
CA TYR A 80 8.31 3.51 -5.71
C TYR A 80 9.06 3.51 -4.37
N LEU A 81 8.43 3.03 -3.29
CA LEU A 81 9.07 2.97 -1.98
C LEU A 81 10.32 2.07 -1.99
N LYS A 82 10.26 0.94 -2.69
CA LYS A 82 11.40 0.02 -2.82
C LYS A 82 12.55 0.69 -3.57
N GLU A 83 12.28 1.32 -4.70
CA GLU A 83 13.28 1.99 -5.53
C GLU A 83 13.96 3.16 -4.79
N LYS A 84 13.18 4.01 -4.11
CA LYS A 84 13.70 5.19 -3.42
C LYS A 84 14.43 4.86 -2.13
N THR A 85 14.04 3.80 -1.43
CA THR A 85 14.54 3.54 -0.07
C THR A 85 15.44 2.30 0.05
N ASN A 86 15.41 1.43 -0.97
CA ASN A 86 16.03 0.10 -0.97
C ASN A 86 15.50 -0.84 0.14
N TYR A 87 14.29 -0.57 0.65
CA TYR A 87 13.60 -1.47 1.57
C TYR A 87 12.49 -2.21 0.86
N ASP A 88 12.56 -3.54 0.94
CA ASP A 88 11.49 -4.41 0.48
C ASP A 88 10.39 -4.45 1.54
N ILE A 89 9.39 -3.62 1.35
CA ILE A 89 8.17 -3.59 2.15
C ILE A 89 7.01 -3.98 1.26
N ASP A 90 6.00 -4.61 1.85
CA ASP A 90 4.78 -4.98 1.15
C ASP A 90 3.60 -4.45 1.96
N ILE A 91 3.19 -3.22 1.65
CA ILE A 91 2.04 -2.58 2.29
C ILE A 91 0.71 -3.22 1.87
N PHE A 92 0.71 -3.93 0.73
CA PHE A 92 -0.45 -4.60 0.16
C PHE A 92 -0.54 -6.08 0.55
N LYS A 93 0.39 -6.59 1.35
CA LYS A 93 0.45 -7.99 1.80
C LYS A 93 -0.90 -8.49 2.32
N SER A 94 -1.56 -7.69 3.16
CA SER A 94 -2.84 -8.06 3.74
C SER A 94 -3.95 -8.17 2.70
N PHE A 95 -3.90 -7.34 1.66
CA PHE A 95 -4.82 -7.36 0.52
C PHE A 95 -4.55 -8.59 -0.35
N TYR A 96 -3.30 -8.83 -0.75
CA TYR A 96 -2.97 -10.02 -1.55
C TYR A 96 -3.30 -11.33 -0.83
N ASN A 97 -3.04 -11.42 0.49
CA ASN A 97 -3.42 -12.59 1.28
C ASN A 97 -4.95 -12.85 1.28
N ARG A 98 -5.79 -11.82 1.12
CA ARG A 98 -7.24 -12.01 0.98
C ARG A 98 -7.60 -12.57 -0.39
N ILE A 99 -6.96 -12.07 -1.44
CA ILE A 99 -7.16 -12.57 -2.81
C ILE A 99 -6.67 -14.01 -2.94
N ASP A 100 -5.48 -14.34 -2.42
CA ASP A 100 -4.93 -15.69 -2.41
C ASP A 100 -5.94 -16.68 -1.76
N LYS A 101 -6.55 -16.30 -0.64
CA LYS A 101 -7.61 -17.10 0.02
C LYS A 101 -8.89 -17.23 -0.82
N ILE A 102 -9.24 -16.24 -1.63
CA ILE A 102 -10.41 -16.31 -2.53
C ILE A 102 -10.12 -17.31 -3.65
N LEU A 103 -8.92 -17.27 -4.23
CA LEU A 103 -8.46 -18.22 -5.23
C LEU A 103 -8.46 -19.65 -4.70
N GLU A 104 -7.87 -19.88 -3.53
CA GLU A 104 -7.85 -21.20 -2.87
C GLU A 104 -9.26 -21.74 -2.62
N ARG A 105 -10.18 -20.86 -2.22
CA ARG A 105 -11.57 -21.23 -1.90
C ARG A 105 -12.44 -21.37 -3.16
N GLY A 106 -12.05 -20.76 -4.27
CA GLY A 106 -12.80 -20.75 -5.53
C GLY A 106 -14.15 -20.03 -5.47
N LYS A 107 -14.36 -19.10 -4.52
CA LYS A 107 -15.62 -18.33 -4.43
C LYS A 107 -15.47 -17.01 -3.71
N ILE A 108 -16.27 -16.01 -4.10
CA ILE A 108 -16.55 -14.80 -3.34
C ILE A 108 -17.76 -15.04 -2.43
N THR A 109 -17.74 -14.51 -1.20
CA THR A 109 -18.85 -14.63 -0.23
C THR A 109 -19.33 -13.29 0.31
N THR A 110 -18.65 -12.19 0.02
CA THR A 110 -19.02 -10.84 0.50
C THR A 110 -18.75 -9.79 -0.58
N ASN A 111 -19.46 -8.67 -0.52
CA ASN A 111 -19.22 -7.55 -1.44
C ASN A 111 -17.80 -6.99 -1.33
N ASN A 112 -17.21 -6.97 -0.13
CA ASN A 112 -15.83 -6.52 0.05
C ASN A 112 -14.84 -7.41 -0.72
N GLN A 113 -15.07 -8.73 -0.72
CA GLN A 113 -14.25 -9.65 -1.51
C GLN A 113 -14.45 -9.44 -3.01
N PHE A 114 -15.67 -9.14 -3.44
CA PHE A 114 -15.95 -8.75 -4.83
C PHE A 114 -15.15 -7.51 -5.23
N TYR A 115 -15.20 -6.42 -4.45
CA TYR A 115 -14.44 -5.21 -4.76
C TYR A 115 -12.92 -5.42 -4.70
N ASP A 116 -12.43 -6.23 -3.75
CA ASP A 116 -11.02 -6.59 -3.68
C ASP A 116 -10.58 -7.32 -4.98
N VAL A 117 -11.37 -8.28 -5.46
CA VAL A 117 -11.07 -9.02 -6.71
C VAL A 117 -11.19 -8.12 -7.94
N MET A 118 -12.20 -7.26 -8.03
CA MET A 118 -12.33 -6.29 -9.11
C MET A 118 -11.13 -5.35 -9.17
N SER A 119 -10.54 -4.99 -8.02
CA SER A 119 -9.31 -4.18 -8.00
C SER A 119 -8.14 -4.88 -8.67
N ILE A 120 -8.03 -6.21 -8.58
CA ILE A 120 -7.02 -7.01 -9.30
C ILE A 120 -7.34 -7.11 -10.79
N LEU A 121 -8.59 -7.35 -11.14
CA LEU A 121 -8.99 -7.50 -12.56
C LEU A 121 -8.86 -6.18 -13.35
N ASN A 122 -9.08 -5.05 -12.68
CA ASN A 122 -8.90 -3.73 -13.26
C ASN A 122 -7.44 -3.25 -13.25
N ASP A 123 -6.55 -3.92 -12.51
CA ASP A 123 -5.14 -3.58 -12.46
C ASP A 123 -4.39 -4.10 -13.69
N VAL A 124 -4.18 -3.19 -14.65
CA VAL A 124 -3.42 -3.42 -15.88
C VAL A 124 -1.93 -3.08 -15.74
N SER A 125 -1.46 -2.77 -14.53
CA SER A 125 -0.03 -2.51 -14.28
C SER A 125 0.82 -3.77 -14.48
N GLN A 126 2.12 -3.59 -14.75
CA GLN A 126 3.07 -4.70 -14.84
C GLN A 126 3.39 -5.31 -13.46
N GLU A 127 2.98 -4.59 -12.41
CA GLU A 127 3.20 -4.84 -11.00
C GLU A 127 2.11 -5.75 -10.42
N ASN A 128 1.07 -6.05 -11.21
CA ASN A 128 0.06 -7.02 -10.84
C ASN A 128 0.71 -8.39 -10.57
N LYS A 129 0.59 -8.84 -9.32
CA LYS A 129 1.19 -10.10 -8.84
C LYS A 129 0.63 -11.33 -9.57
N TYR A 130 -0.59 -11.28 -10.10
CA TYR A 130 -1.30 -12.45 -10.60
C TYR A 130 -1.02 -12.71 -12.07
N LYS A 131 -0.75 -13.97 -12.40
CA LYS A 131 -0.56 -14.42 -13.78
C LYS A 131 -1.91 -14.54 -14.49
N LYS A 132 -1.87 -14.56 -15.82
CA LYS A 132 -3.06 -14.71 -16.69
C LYS A 132 -3.99 -15.84 -16.25
N GLU A 133 -3.46 -16.98 -15.84
CA GLU A 133 -4.25 -18.13 -15.38
C GLU A 133 -5.05 -17.81 -14.11
N ASP A 134 -4.46 -17.09 -13.16
CA ASP A 134 -5.13 -16.70 -11.92
C ASP A 134 -6.12 -15.57 -12.17
N ILE A 135 -5.82 -14.64 -13.08
CA ILE A 135 -6.76 -13.62 -13.55
C ILE A 135 -8.01 -14.27 -14.16
N LEU A 136 -7.86 -15.29 -15.01
CA LEU A 136 -9.01 -16.02 -15.59
C LEU A 136 -9.85 -16.74 -14.53
N LYS A 137 -9.22 -17.31 -13.50
CA LYS A 137 -9.94 -17.91 -12.37
C LYS A 137 -10.71 -16.85 -11.59
N LEU A 138 -10.08 -15.72 -11.29
CA LEU A 138 -10.73 -14.61 -10.58
C LEU A 138 -11.93 -14.07 -11.36
N ASP A 139 -11.81 -13.90 -12.67
CA ASP A 139 -12.89 -13.49 -13.56
C ASP A 139 -14.08 -14.48 -13.52
N SER A 140 -13.78 -15.78 -13.59
CA SER A 140 -14.80 -16.83 -13.46
C SER A 140 -15.51 -16.79 -12.09
N ILE A 141 -14.76 -16.58 -11.01
CA ILE A 141 -15.31 -16.46 -9.65
C ILE A 141 -16.23 -15.23 -9.52
N VAL A 142 -15.88 -14.12 -10.16
CA VAL A 142 -16.71 -12.90 -10.20
C VAL A 142 -18.01 -13.19 -10.94
N PHE A 143 -17.95 -13.79 -12.12
CA PHE A 143 -19.12 -14.17 -12.91
C PHE A 143 -20.08 -15.07 -12.13
N GLU A 144 -19.57 -16.07 -11.40
CA GLU A 144 -20.40 -16.93 -10.56
C GLU A 144 -21.08 -16.18 -9.40
N PHE A 145 -20.41 -15.20 -8.81
CA PHE A 145 -20.95 -14.40 -7.72
C PHE A 145 -22.08 -13.48 -8.21
N GLU A 146 -21.89 -12.79 -9.34
CA GLU A 146 -22.89 -11.91 -9.93
C GLU A 146 -24.16 -12.69 -10.32
N ASN A 147 -24.01 -13.85 -10.98
CA ASN A 147 -25.16 -14.67 -11.39
C ASN A 147 -25.99 -15.21 -10.22
N LYS A 148 -25.38 -15.43 -9.04
CA LYS A 148 -26.11 -15.82 -7.83
C LYS A 148 -26.96 -14.69 -7.26
N ASN A 149 -26.55 -13.44 -7.48
CA ASN A 149 -27.24 -12.25 -6.96
C ASN A 149 -28.33 -11.71 -7.90
N ILE A 150 -28.49 -12.31 -9.09
CA ILE A 150 -29.52 -11.95 -10.10
C ILE A 150 -30.81 -12.80 -9.95
N LYS A 151 -30.86 -13.73 -8.98
CA LYS A 151 -32.06 -14.52 -8.66
C LYS A 151 -32.82 -13.94 -7.47
#